data_AF-A0A926F6U6-F1
#
_entry.id   AF-A0A926F6U6-F1
#
_cell.length_a   1.000
_cell.length_b   1.000
_cell.length_c   1.000
_cell.angle_alpha   90.00
_cell.angle_beta   90.00
_cell.angle_gamma   90.00
#
_symmetry.space_group_name_H-M   'P 1'
#
loop_
_entity.id
_entity.type
_entity.pdbx_description
1 polymer ?
#
loop_
_entity_poly.entity_id
_entity_poly.type
_entity_poly.pdbx_seq_one_letter_code
_entity_poly.pdbx_strand_id
1 'polypeptide(L)'
;MNNQTFTSCRFPLLLVLTVMMQPAFSQQKLSDTPQIIAARTAVYQAVRKDTAWVTGAIVDHIYFVKFDKLGRKLVENSLAPDGSAKNKLLYIYGEDGRIKEEITASVTTGGVDNIYQYYYDSQGRLNGKRRLDAERQVLVADTVIRNQAGQVMKKVTGDIRLTFRDGTHQKYKVVTDVIYDEAGRPVEVHEQNTLSVKSTKKPVVRSVEKQDTTGLRLYSEGAFKRFDAPRSKKVDYVYDEYGNWVRRTEYNGVNPEYIVVRTIKYAGEENDRMDLALIGKVKSVRQTSYVAVPKGPGSIDKGEKMGKFFTFHFDRSGRKTRLEHFSETGVLQGITEYEYDVDGNVSKEINRLSGGDVENVMEWKYNQAGQLRNKVLISPKGETLRKGVFRYDFEGNCVSEIWFAQGGEKISEFDYQYDPYGQQTVKQVLFAPEGTSDVDYEPVKRSWNSRGRVEEEWIGLPQNVRHYTYKYNVRGGILSGTEPGKDQPDVKYVYKFFNDEQGNWKKRVKFIDDTPVVYEEREYTYYN
;
A
#
# COMPACT_ATOMS: atom_id res chain seq x y z
N MET A 1 13.41 46.68 73.70
CA MET A 1 14.15 45.58 74.35
C MET A 1 13.11 44.51 74.67
N ASN A 2 12.96 43.35 74.02
CA ASN A 2 13.82 42.52 73.16
C ASN A 2 13.01 41.87 72.02
N ASN A 3 13.75 41.44 70.98
CA ASN A 3 13.31 40.78 69.73
C ASN A 3 12.76 39.36 69.89
N GLN A 4 11.91 38.93 68.92
CA GLN A 4 11.93 37.67 68.13
C GLN A 4 10.73 37.66 67.14
N THR A 5 10.90 37.89 65.82
CA THR A 5 11.15 37.01 64.64
C THR A 5 9.94 36.29 63.96
N PHE A 6 9.58 36.82 62.77
CA PHE A 6 9.07 36.25 61.48
C PHE A 6 8.07 35.08 61.35
N THR A 7 7.01 35.31 60.55
CA THR A 7 6.48 34.50 59.39
C THR A 7 5.16 35.15 58.88
N SER A 8 5.08 35.72 57.67
CA SER A 8 4.86 35.17 56.31
C SER A 8 3.44 35.49 55.76
N CYS A 9 3.43 36.23 54.64
CA CYS A 9 2.25 36.77 53.93
C CYS A 9 1.51 35.73 53.08
N ARG A 10 0.19 35.89 52.92
CA ARG A 10 -0.61 35.34 51.81
C ARG A 10 -1.53 36.41 51.23
N PHE A 11 -1.39 36.69 49.94
CA PHE A 11 -2.38 37.38 49.10
C PHE A 11 -2.81 36.42 47.97
N PRO A 12 -4.10 36.28 47.63
CA PRO A 12 -4.56 35.32 46.64
C PRO A 12 -4.39 35.84 45.20
N LEU A 13 -3.86 34.97 44.34
CA LEU A 13 -3.66 35.17 42.91
C LEU A 13 -4.92 34.77 42.14
N LEU A 14 -5.44 35.70 41.32
CA LEU A 14 -6.57 35.50 40.42
C LEU A 14 -6.13 34.64 39.22
N LEU A 15 -6.70 33.45 39.07
CA LEU A 15 -6.40 32.53 37.96
C LEU A 15 -7.33 32.81 36.78
N VAL A 16 -6.79 33.38 35.69
CA VAL A 16 -7.50 33.53 34.41
C VAL A 16 -7.44 32.18 33.68
N LEU A 17 -8.60 31.55 33.52
CA LEU A 17 -8.77 30.28 32.80
C LEU A 17 -8.83 30.57 31.28
N THR A 18 -7.72 30.39 30.56
CA THR A 18 -7.73 30.33 29.09
C THR A 18 -8.23 28.96 28.65
N VAL A 19 -9.52 28.90 28.28
CA VAL A 19 -10.11 27.74 27.59
C VAL A 19 -9.49 27.66 26.20
N MET A 20 -8.55 26.73 25.99
CA MET A 20 -8.18 26.31 24.64
C MET A 20 -9.36 25.55 24.04
N MET A 21 -10.14 26.24 23.20
CA MET A 21 -11.10 25.60 22.29
C MET A 21 -10.32 24.67 21.36
N GLN A 22 -10.29 23.38 21.66
CA GLN A 22 -10.09 22.38 20.62
C GLN A 22 -11.33 22.41 19.73
N PRO A 23 -11.18 22.38 18.39
CA PRO A 23 -12.34 22.22 17.53
C PRO A 23 -13.01 20.89 17.89
N ALA A 24 -14.22 20.98 18.42
CA ALA A 24 -15.11 19.85 18.60
C ALA A 24 -15.44 19.31 17.20
N PHE A 25 -14.63 18.35 16.72
CA PHE A 25 -15.02 17.54 15.59
C PHE A 25 -16.26 16.75 16.02
N SER A 26 -17.41 17.16 15.48
CA SER A 26 -18.67 16.43 15.61
C SER A 26 -18.44 14.96 15.28
N GLN A 27 -18.81 14.06 16.22
CA GLN A 27 -18.80 12.60 16.03
C GLN A 27 -19.61 12.15 14.80
N GLN A 28 -20.41 13.04 14.22
CA GLN A 28 -21.23 12.79 13.04
C GLN A 28 -20.43 12.72 11.72
N LYS A 29 -19.16 13.18 11.68
CA LYS A 29 -18.31 13.14 10.47
C LYS A 29 -17.49 11.86 10.28
N LEU A 30 -17.44 10.98 11.29
CA LEU A 30 -16.69 9.72 11.20
C LEU A 30 -17.37 8.66 10.31
N SER A 31 -18.66 8.81 9.96
CA SER A 31 -19.36 7.82 9.12
C SER A 31 -19.05 7.91 7.64
N ASP A 32 -18.56 9.06 7.16
CA ASP A 32 -18.41 9.33 5.71
C ASP A 32 -16.94 9.30 5.24
N THR A 33 -16.00 9.05 6.15
CA THR A 33 -14.57 8.97 5.80
C THR A 33 -14.29 7.58 5.23
N PRO A 34 -13.85 7.45 3.96
CA PRO A 34 -13.53 6.16 3.40
C PRO A 34 -12.38 5.52 4.17
N GLN A 35 -12.35 4.19 4.17
CA GLN A 35 -11.35 3.46 4.92
C GLN A 35 -9.97 3.62 4.26
N ILE A 36 -8.91 3.82 5.06
CA ILE A 36 -7.54 3.79 4.53
C ILE A 36 -7.18 2.33 4.20
N ILE A 37 -6.74 2.08 2.96
CA ILE A 37 -6.29 0.75 2.49
C ILE A 37 -4.76 0.69 2.40
N ALA A 38 -4.09 1.82 2.21
CA ALA A 38 -2.65 1.92 2.29
C ALA A 38 -2.20 3.34 2.65
N ALA A 39 -1.03 3.46 3.29
CA ALA A 39 -0.38 4.73 3.47
C ALA A 39 1.14 4.59 3.32
N ARG A 40 1.75 5.55 2.63
CA ARG A 40 3.20 5.70 2.50
C ARG A 40 3.62 7.00 3.17
N THR A 41 4.61 6.95 4.03
CA THR A 41 5.21 8.10 4.71
C THR A 41 6.68 8.19 4.33
N ALA A 42 7.13 9.35 3.86
CA ALA A 42 8.53 9.61 3.53
C ALA A 42 9.00 10.92 4.17
N VAL A 43 10.26 10.92 4.64
CA VAL A 43 10.90 12.08 5.29
C VAL A 43 11.86 12.73 4.29
N TYR A 44 11.54 13.95 3.90
CA TYR A 44 12.36 14.75 2.98
C TYR A 44 13.12 15.83 3.73
N GLN A 45 14.31 16.15 3.24
CA GLN A 45 14.96 17.40 3.59
C GLN A 45 14.08 18.57 3.11
N ALA A 46 13.89 19.59 3.96
CA ALA A 46 13.26 20.83 3.53
C ALA A 46 14.25 21.66 2.70
N VAL A 47 13.89 21.98 1.45
CA VAL A 47 14.72 22.81 0.57
C VAL A 47 13.94 24.07 0.20
N ARG A 48 14.62 25.21 0.24
CA ARG A 48 14.02 26.50 -0.15
C ARG A 48 14.10 26.63 -1.67
N LYS A 49 12.95 26.80 -2.32
CA LYS A 49 12.84 27.13 -3.74
C LYS A 49 12.00 28.40 -3.88
N ASP A 50 12.61 29.44 -4.42
CA ASP A 50 12.06 30.79 -4.45
C ASP A 50 11.67 31.25 -3.02
N THR A 51 10.39 31.48 -2.77
CA THR A 51 9.84 31.88 -1.47
C THR A 51 9.20 30.72 -0.69
N ALA A 52 9.15 29.51 -1.26
CA ALA A 52 8.46 28.36 -0.68
C ALA A 52 9.41 27.25 -0.24
N TRP A 53 9.06 26.57 0.86
CA TRP A 53 9.72 25.34 1.29
C TRP A 53 9.11 24.13 0.58
N VAL A 54 9.93 23.40 -0.13
CA VAL A 54 9.56 22.22 -0.92
C VAL A 54 10.38 21.00 -0.49
N THR A 55 9.89 19.81 -0.85
CA THR A 55 10.58 18.55 -0.58
C THR A 55 11.87 18.44 -1.41
N GLY A 56 13.01 18.21 -0.74
CA GLY A 56 14.28 17.86 -1.36
C GLY A 56 14.46 16.35 -1.52
N ALA A 57 15.66 15.84 -1.22
CA ALA A 57 15.94 14.41 -1.19
C ALA A 57 15.28 13.72 0.02
N ILE A 58 15.02 12.42 -0.10
CA ILE A 58 14.63 11.58 1.04
C ILE A 58 15.87 11.37 1.89
N VAL A 59 15.77 11.59 3.20
CA VAL A 59 16.92 11.61 4.13
C VAL A 59 16.81 10.64 5.29
N ASP A 60 15.67 9.97 5.44
CA ASP A 60 15.44 8.89 6.40
C ASP A 60 14.60 7.80 5.73
N HIS A 61 14.08 6.87 6.50
CA HIS A 61 13.33 5.74 6.00
C HIS A 61 11.99 6.14 5.39
N ILE A 62 11.59 5.32 4.41
CA ILE A 62 10.25 5.34 3.85
C ILE A 62 9.47 4.24 4.55
N TYR A 63 8.32 4.60 5.10
CA TYR A 63 7.45 3.67 5.82
C TYR A 63 6.16 3.46 5.04
N PHE A 64 5.80 2.21 4.83
CA PHE A 64 4.61 1.81 4.10
C PHE A 64 3.77 0.86 4.95
N VAL A 65 2.46 1.05 4.93
CA VAL A 65 1.51 0.18 5.62
C VAL A 65 0.32 -0.11 4.71
N LYS A 66 -0.09 -1.37 4.64
CA LYS A 66 -1.38 -1.78 4.03
C LYS A 66 -2.34 -2.24 5.12
N PHE A 67 -3.63 -2.06 4.83
CA PHE A 67 -4.71 -2.48 5.69
C PHE A 67 -5.64 -3.43 4.95
N ASP A 68 -6.31 -4.31 5.69
CA ASP A 68 -7.42 -5.10 5.16
C ASP A 68 -8.71 -4.27 5.09
N LYS A 69 -9.79 -4.88 4.60
CA LYS A 69 -11.13 -4.26 4.51
C LYS A 69 -11.81 -3.92 5.85
N LEU A 70 -11.17 -4.21 6.99
CA LEU A 70 -11.64 -3.87 8.33
C LEU A 70 -10.77 -2.78 8.98
N GLY A 71 -9.79 -2.23 8.25
CA GLY A 71 -8.87 -1.21 8.74
C GLY A 71 -7.75 -1.78 9.61
N ARG A 72 -7.55 -3.10 9.62
CA ARG A 72 -6.49 -3.75 10.39
C ARG A 72 -5.22 -3.83 9.54
N LYS A 73 -4.06 -3.60 10.15
CA LYS A 73 -2.78 -3.65 9.42
C LYS A 73 -2.52 -5.06 8.89
N LEU A 74 -2.12 -5.19 7.63
CA LEU A 74 -1.69 -6.46 7.01
C LEU A 74 -0.18 -6.57 6.95
N VAL A 75 0.47 -5.48 6.54
CA VAL A 75 1.92 -5.41 6.37
C VAL A 75 2.41 -4.01 6.70
N GLU A 76 3.60 -3.95 7.29
CA GLU A 76 4.41 -2.75 7.42
C GLU A 76 5.78 -2.99 6.78
N ASN A 77 6.20 -2.10 5.90
CA ASN A 77 7.52 -2.10 5.26
C ASN A 77 8.28 -0.83 5.66
N SER A 78 9.55 -0.98 6.01
CA SER A 78 10.52 0.12 6.10
C SER A 78 11.56 -0.06 5.01
N LEU A 79 11.82 1.02 4.28
CA LEU A 79 12.82 1.11 3.23
C LEU A 79 13.88 2.13 3.63
N ALA A 80 15.09 1.98 3.13
CA ALA A 80 16.12 3.00 3.22
C ALA A 80 15.78 4.23 2.35
N PRO A 81 16.48 5.37 2.51
CA PRO A 81 16.22 6.59 1.73
C PRO A 81 16.33 6.40 0.21
N ASP A 82 17.13 5.43 -0.23
CA ASP A 82 17.29 5.06 -1.64
C ASP A 82 16.16 4.15 -2.18
N GLY A 83 15.20 3.77 -1.32
CA GLY A 83 14.08 2.89 -1.65
C GLY A 83 14.38 1.40 -1.51
N SER A 84 15.60 1.01 -1.14
CA SER A 84 15.93 -0.41 -0.89
C SER A 84 15.21 -0.94 0.35
N ALA A 85 14.81 -2.21 0.31
CA ALA A 85 14.12 -2.85 1.44
C ALA A 85 15.00 -2.90 2.69
N LYS A 86 14.41 -2.66 3.86
CA LYS A 86 15.11 -2.75 5.15
C LYS A 86 14.46 -3.79 6.06
N ASN A 87 13.23 -3.53 6.49
CA ASN A 87 12.47 -4.38 7.41
C ASN A 87 11.04 -4.55 6.93
N LYS A 88 10.46 -5.70 7.22
CA LYS A 88 9.06 -6.05 6.96
C LYS A 88 8.44 -6.67 8.21
N LEU A 89 7.19 -6.34 8.48
CA LEU A 89 6.37 -6.96 9.51
C LEU A 89 5.02 -7.33 8.91
N LEU A 90 4.67 -8.60 8.97
CA LEU A 90 3.38 -9.10 8.53
C LEU A 90 2.49 -9.40 9.73
N TYR A 91 1.20 -9.15 9.57
CA TYR A 91 0.16 -9.42 10.57
C TYR A 91 -0.80 -10.48 10.04
N ILE A 92 -0.94 -11.58 10.78
CA ILE A 92 -1.82 -12.69 10.43
C ILE A 92 -2.90 -12.79 11.50
N TYR A 93 -4.15 -12.68 11.08
CA TYR A 93 -5.31 -12.71 11.97
C TYR A 93 -5.95 -14.11 12.02
N GLY A 94 -6.47 -14.47 13.18
CA GLY A 94 -7.37 -15.61 13.35
C GLY A 94 -8.78 -15.31 12.87
N GLU A 95 -9.64 -16.33 12.84
CA GLU A 95 -11.06 -16.22 12.49
C GLU A 95 -11.83 -15.31 13.46
N ASP A 96 -11.38 -15.22 14.71
CA ASP A 96 -11.91 -14.32 15.75
C ASP A 96 -11.52 -12.85 15.55
N GLY A 97 -10.74 -12.56 14.50
CA GLY A 97 -10.31 -11.25 14.12
C GLY A 97 -9.10 -10.70 14.89
N ARG A 98 -8.50 -11.46 15.80
CA ARG A 98 -7.32 -11.06 16.59
C ARG A 98 -6.03 -11.49 15.91
N ILE A 99 -4.92 -10.84 16.25
CA ILE A 99 -3.59 -11.19 15.71
C ILE A 99 -3.19 -12.56 16.25
N LYS A 100 -3.06 -13.54 15.36
CA LYS A 100 -2.59 -14.89 15.65
C LYS A 100 -1.08 -14.98 15.52
N GLU A 101 -0.53 -14.37 14.46
CA GLU A 101 0.90 -14.36 14.17
C GLU A 101 1.38 -12.98 13.71
N GLU A 102 2.61 -12.63 14.09
CA GLU A 102 3.41 -11.55 13.51
C GLU A 102 4.70 -12.14 12.95
N ILE A 103 5.10 -11.73 11.75
CA ILE A 103 6.34 -12.23 11.13
C ILE A 103 7.23 -11.02 10.81
N THR A 104 8.42 -10.97 11.39
CA THR A 104 9.42 -9.97 11.04
C THR A 104 10.42 -10.56 10.05
N ALA A 105 10.76 -9.79 9.02
CA ALA A 105 11.80 -10.13 8.07
C ALA A 105 12.69 -8.91 7.80
N SER A 106 13.98 -9.14 7.56
CA SER A 106 14.93 -8.07 7.26
C SER A 106 15.92 -8.47 6.18
N VAL A 107 16.44 -7.48 5.46
CA VAL A 107 17.51 -7.71 4.48
C VAL A 107 18.81 -8.13 5.18
N THR A 108 19.02 -7.67 6.42
CA THR A 108 20.22 -7.99 7.21
C THR A 108 20.34 -9.48 7.53
N THR A 109 19.23 -10.17 7.77
CA THR A 109 19.22 -11.63 7.99
C THR A 109 18.98 -12.44 6.72
N GLY A 110 18.60 -11.77 5.62
CA GLY A 110 18.29 -12.42 4.34
C GLY A 110 16.94 -13.13 4.32
N GLY A 111 16.02 -12.82 5.25
CA GLY A 111 14.73 -13.50 5.30
C GLY A 111 13.95 -13.23 6.58
N VAL A 112 13.19 -14.25 7.02
CA VAL A 112 12.41 -14.20 8.26
C VAL A 112 13.35 -14.17 9.46
N ASP A 113 13.24 -13.13 10.29
CA ASP A 113 14.01 -13.00 11.53
C ASP A 113 13.34 -13.76 12.68
N ASN A 114 12.03 -13.53 12.85
CA ASN A 114 11.25 -14.04 13.97
C ASN A 114 9.80 -14.23 13.54
N ILE A 115 9.19 -15.26 14.10
CA ILE A 115 7.75 -15.48 14.06
C ILE A 115 7.23 -15.35 15.49
N TYR A 116 6.23 -14.51 15.70
CA TYR A 116 5.59 -14.34 16.99
C TYR A 116 4.19 -14.90 16.95
N GLN A 117 3.87 -15.84 17.84
CA GLN A 117 2.54 -16.44 17.96
C GLN A 117 1.85 -15.98 19.22
N TYR A 118 0.53 -15.79 19.16
CA TYR A 118 -0.28 -15.25 20.25
C TYR A 118 -1.46 -16.15 20.60
N TYR A 119 -1.81 -16.19 21.89
CA TYR A 119 -2.99 -16.88 22.39
C TYR A 119 -3.71 -16.06 23.45
N TYR A 120 -5.04 -16.12 23.40
CA TYR A 120 -5.93 -15.26 24.17
C TYR A 120 -6.78 -16.09 25.13
N ASP A 121 -7.23 -15.48 26.21
CA ASP A 121 -8.31 -16.06 27.02
C ASP A 121 -9.69 -15.87 26.37
N SER A 122 -10.72 -16.43 27.00
CA SER A 122 -12.12 -16.31 26.55
C SER A 122 -12.65 -14.87 26.57
N GLN A 123 -11.99 -13.94 27.27
CA GLN A 123 -12.32 -12.52 27.27
C GLN A 123 -11.50 -11.73 26.23
N GLY A 124 -10.65 -12.40 25.44
CA GLY A 124 -9.84 -11.79 24.39
C GLY A 124 -8.57 -11.10 24.88
N ARG A 125 -8.14 -11.32 26.13
CA ARG A 125 -6.90 -10.76 26.67
C ARG A 125 -5.73 -11.67 26.32
N LEU A 126 -4.57 -11.09 26.02
CA LEU A 126 -3.37 -11.85 25.67
C LEU A 126 -2.88 -12.65 26.89
N ASN A 127 -3.04 -13.97 26.82
CA ASN A 127 -2.60 -14.92 27.83
C ASN A 127 -1.22 -15.47 27.52
N GLY A 128 -0.79 -15.39 26.26
CA GLY A 128 0.61 -15.57 26.01
C GLY A 128 1.07 -15.43 24.59
N LYS A 129 2.38 -15.52 24.48
CA LYS A 129 3.10 -15.28 23.25
C LYS A 129 4.30 -16.19 23.15
N ARG A 130 4.67 -16.55 21.93
CA ARG A 130 5.88 -17.31 21.63
C ARG A 130 6.70 -16.56 20.62
N ARG A 131 8.01 -16.57 20.77
CA ARG A 131 8.95 -16.16 19.71
C ARG A 131 9.58 -17.42 19.14
N LEU A 132 9.52 -17.55 17.83
CA LEU A 132 10.04 -18.67 17.07
C LEU A 132 11.06 -18.17 16.04
N ASP A 133 12.00 -19.03 15.64
CA ASP A 133 12.87 -18.79 14.50
C ASP A 133 12.14 -19.04 13.15
N ALA A 134 12.87 -18.91 12.04
CA ALA A 134 12.35 -19.11 10.70
C ALA A 134 11.84 -20.55 10.47
N GLU A 135 12.47 -21.54 11.11
CA GLU A 135 12.09 -22.96 11.09
C GLU A 135 10.94 -23.28 12.05
N ARG A 136 10.32 -22.26 12.66
CA ARG A 136 9.21 -22.37 13.62
C ARG A 136 9.57 -23.18 14.87
N GLN A 137 10.84 -23.20 15.28
CA GLN A 137 11.24 -23.70 16.58
C GLN A 137 11.03 -22.64 17.64
N VAL A 138 10.40 -23.02 18.77
CA VAL A 138 10.13 -22.09 19.86
C VAL A 138 11.43 -21.71 20.56
N LEU A 139 11.75 -20.41 20.52
CA LEU A 139 12.92 -19.82 21.19
C LEU A 139 12.60 -19.25 22.57
N VAL A 140 11.37 -18.75 22.76
CA VAL A 140 10.86 -18.16 24.01
C VAL A 140 9.34 -18.35 24.06
N ALA A 141 8.79 -18.67 25.22
CA ALA A 141 7.36 -18.69 25.47
C ALA A 141 7.01 -17.92 26.76
N ASP A 142 6.17 -16.90 26.63
CA ASP A 142 5.59 -16.16 27.75
C ASP A 142 4.13 -16.56 27.95
N THR A 143 3.75 -16.80 29.21
CA THR A 143 2.38 -17.11 29.64
C THR A 143 2.00 -16.21 30.81
N VAL A 144 0.77 -15.75 30.83
CA VAL A 144 0.14 -15.03 31.92
C VAL A 144 -1.11 -15.78 32.35
N ILE A 145 -1.25 -16.02 33.65
CA ILE A 145 -2.44 -16.58 34.28
C ILE A 145 -3.08 -15.50 35.13
N ARG A 146 -4.41 -15.39 35.04
CA ARG A 146 -5.20 -14.35 35.70
C ARG A 146 -6.19 -14.96 36.69
N ASN A 147 -6.54 -14.19 37.72
CA ASN A 147 -7.69 -14.52 38.58
C ASN A 147 -9.02 -14.19 37.88
N GLN A 148 -10.14 -14.49 38.53
CA GLN A 148 -11.49 -14.20 38.02
C GLN A 148 -11.73 -12.69 37.80
N ALA A 149 -11.10 -11.84 38.61
CA ALA A 149 -11.13 -10.38 38.44
C ALA A 149 -10.25 -9.88 37.28
N GLY A 150 -9.47 -10.75 36.63
CA GLY A 150 -8.61 -10.42 35.49
C GLY A 150 -7.20 -9.94 35.84
N GLN A 151 -6.86 -9.91 37.12
CA GLN A 151 -5.54 -9.50 37.60
C GLN A 151 -4.51 -10.60 37.33
N VAL A 152 -3.28 -10.22 36.98
CA VAL A 152 -2.18 -11.15 36.70
C VAL A 152 -1.74 -11.81 38.01
N MET A 153 -1.94 -13.12 38.12
CA MET A 153 -1.52 -13.91 39.30
C MET A 153 -0.18 -14.60 39.07
N LYS A 154 0.12 -14.97 37.83
CA LYS A 154 1.34 -15.71 37.49
C LYS A 154 1.83 -15.34 36.11
N LYS A 155 3.14 -15.16 35.99
CA LYS A 155 3.85 -15.06 34.70
C LYS A 155 4.82 -16.23 34.60
N VAL A 156 4.89 -16.82 33.42
CA VAL A 156 5.84 -17.89 33.11
C VAL A 156 6.56 -17.52 31.83
N THR A 157 7.86 -17.31 31.92
CA THR A 157 8.74 -17.20 30.75
C THR A 157 9.56 -18.49 30.67
N GLY A 158 9.32 -19.32 29.67
CA GLY A 158 9.93 -20.65 29.51
C GLY A 158 10.49 -20.89 28.11
N ASP A 159 11.15 -22.04 27.94
CA ASP A 159 11.78 -22.48 26.69
C ASP A 159 12.82 -21.51 26.12
N ILE A 160 13.39 -20.65 26.97
CA ILE A 160 14.38 -19.65 26.54
C ILE A 160 15.67 -20.38 26.16
N ARG A 161 16.00 -20.41 24.87
CA ARG A 161 17.26 -20.98 24.37
C ARG A 161 18.39 -19.96 24.56
N LEU A 162 19.18 -20.08 25.63
CA LEU A 162 20.40 -19.29 25.80
C LEU A 162 21.53 -19.92 24.99
N THR A 163 22.17 -19.14 24.13
CA THR A 163 23.41 -19.53 23.46
C THR A 163 24.58 -19.01 24.28
N PHE A 164 25.46 -19.92 24.71
CA PHE A 164 26.70 -19.56 25.39
C PHE A 164 27.81 -19.24 24.39
N ARG A 165 28.91 -18.63 24.87
CA ARG A 165 30.05 -18.25 24.01
C ARG A 165 30.70 -19.44 23.29
N ASP A 166 30.53 -20.65 23.81
CA ASP A 166 31.02 -21.90 23.23
C ASP A 166 30.04 -22.53 22.21
N GLY A 167 28.92 -21.86 21.91
CA GLY A 167 27.88 -22.34 20.99
C GLY A 167 26.91 -23.35 21.61
N THR A 168 27.06 -23.72 22.88
CA THR A 168 26.11 -24.60 23.56
C THR A 168 24.79 -23.88 23.87
N HIS A 169 23.72 -24.66 24.03
CA HIS A 169 22.41 -24.13 24.37
C HIS A 169 21.84 -24.73 25.65
N GLN A 170 21.31 -23.89 26.53
CA GLN A 170 20.54 -24.34 27.70
C GLN A 170 19.15 -23.70 27.70
N LYS A 171 18.15 -24.52 28.00
CA LYS A 171 16.79 -24.06 28.25
C LYS A 171 16.62 -23.66 29.70
N TYR A 172 15.89 -22.57 29.94
CA TYR A 172 15.48 -22.23 31.29
C TYR A 172 14.08 -21.64 31.37
N LYS A 173 13.58 -21.58 32.60
CA LYS A 173 12.24 -21.14 32.95
C LYS A 173 12.31 -20.20 34.15
N VAL A 174 11.57 -19.10 34.05
CA VAL A 174 11.28 -18.17 35.13
C VAL A 174 9.78 -18.23 35.41
N VAL A 175 9.42 -18.41 36.68
CA VAL A 175 8.03 -18.37 37.16
C VAL A 175 7.94 -17.24 38.17
N THR A 176 6.97 -16.38 37.99
CA THR A 176 6.73 -15.19 38.82
C THR A 176 5.29 -15.23 39.31
N ASP A 177 5.08 -15.53 40.58
CA ASP A 177 3.78 -15.49 41.25
C ASP A 177 3.57 -14.11 41.89
N VAL A 178 2.43 -13.47 41.61
CA VAL A 178 2.05 -12.17 42.20
C VAL A 178 1.03 -12.42 43.29
N ILE A 179 1.36 -11.99 44.51
CA ILE A 179 0.51 -12.16 45.68
C ILE A 179 -0.29 -10.88 45.91
N TYR A 180 -1.58 -11.04 46.21
CA TYR A 180 -2.50 -9.94 46.46
C TYR A 180 -3.04 -10.02 47.88
N ASP A 181 -3.30 -8.86 48.49
CA ASP A 181 -4.06 -8.79 49.74
C ASP A 181 -5.57 -9.01 49.53
N GLU A 182 -6.33 -9.07 50.62
CA GLU A 182 -7.79 -9.23 50.58
C GLU A 182 -8.51 -8.08 49.86
N ALA A 183 -7.89 -6.90 49.78
CA ALA A 183 -8.40 -5.74 49.04
C ALA A 183 -8.06 -5.79 47.54
N GLY A 184 -7.37 -6.85 47.08
CA GLY A 184 -6.97 -7.04 45.69
C GLY A 184 -5.79 -6.17 45.25
N ARG A 185 -4.97 -5.68 46.19
CA ARG A 185 -3.74 -4.93 45.89
C ARG A 185 -2.53 -5.87 45.86
N PRO A 186 -1.64 -5.76 44.87
CA PRO A 186 -0.46 -6.61 44.78
C PRO A 186 0.53 -6.20 45.89
N VAL A 187 0.97 -7.17 46.69
CA VAL A 187 1.81 -6.94 47.88
C VAL A 187 3.25 -7.42 47.70
N GLU A 188 3.45 -8.60 47.12
CA GLU A 188 4.77 -9.17 46.90
C GLU A 188 4.79 -10.12 45.70
N VAL A 189 5.99 -10.47 45.26
CA VAL A 189 6.23 -11.38 44.14
C VAL A 189 7.17 -12.50 44.57
N HIS A 190 6.81 -13.73 44.22
CA HIS A 190 7.61 -14.92 44.45
C HIS A 190 8.16 -15.40 43.10
N GLU A 191 9.47 -15.33 42.93
CA GLU A 191 10.14 -15.63 41.65
C GLU A 191 11.02 -16.88 41.74
N GLN A 192 10.92 -17.77 40.76
CA GLN A 192 11.73 -18.98 40.66
C GLN A 192 12.39 -19.08 39.29
N ASN A 193 13.72 -19.24 39.26
CA ASN A 193 14.52 -19.34 38.04
C ASN A 193 15.33 -20.65 38.02
N THR A 194 15.24 -21.41 36.92
CA THR A 194 15.91 -22.72 36.77
C THR A 194 17.40 -22.66 36.40
N LEU A 195 17.98 -21.49 36.08
CA LEU A 195 19.44 -21.34 35.80
C LEU A 195 20.30 -21.19 37.06
N SER A 196 19.70 -20.90 38.21
CA SER A 196 20.48 -20.73 39.44
C SER A 196 21.08 -22.07 39.86
N VAL A 197 22.39 -22.24 39.64
CA VAL A 197 23.19 -23.41 40.08
C VAL A 197 23.10 -23.62 41.60
N LYS A 198 22.73 -22.58 42.35
CA LYS A 198 22.19 -22.70 43.72
C LYS A 198 20.67 -22.81 43.63
N SER A 199 20.16 -23.98 43.30
CA SER A 199 18.72 -24.27 43.42
C SER A 199 18.37 -24.36 44.91
N THR A 200 18.24 -23.23 45.60
CA THR A 200 17.34 -23.22 46.74
C THR A 200 15.97 -23.49 46.14
N LYS A 201 15.34 -24.61 46.50
CA LYS A 201 13.96 -24.96 46.12
C LYS A 201 12.91 -23.90 46.55
N LYS A 202 13.34 -22.78 47.14
CA LYS A 202 12.51 -21.68 47.65
C LYS A 202 12.52 -20.51 46.66
N PRO A 203 11.36 -19.94 46.31
CA PRO A 203 11.26 -18.73 45.52
C PRO A 203 11.99 -17.55 46.17
N VAL A 204 12.51 -16.64 45.36
CA VAL A 204 12.99 -15.33 45.80
C VAL A 204 11.79 -14.43 45.98
N VAL A 205 11.63 -13.86 47.18
CA VAL A 205 10.57 -12.89 47.49
C VAL A 205 11.10 -11.48 47.25
N ARG A 206 10.36 -10.68 46.48
CA ARG A 206 10.71 -9.27 46.19
C ARG A 206 9.46 -8.39 46.12
N SER A 207 9.68 -7.08 46.22
CA SER A 207 8.62 -6.08 46.01
C SER A 207 8.05 -6.15 44.59
N VAL A 208 6.77 -5.81 44.46
CA VAL A 208 6.06 -5.77 43.18
C VAL A 208 6.58 -4.65 42.30
N GLU A 209 6.92 -4.97 41.06
CA GLU A 209 7.21 -3.99 40.02
C GLU A 209 6.02 -3.82 39.08
N LYS A 210 5.99 -2.70 38.35
CA LYS A 210 4.92 -2.41 37.38
C LYS A 210 4.73 -3.54 36.37
N GLN A 211 5.83 -4.16 35.93
CA GLN A 211 5.81 -5.20 34.89
C GLN A 211 5.20 -6.54 35.35
N ASP A 212 5.17 -6.81 36.66
CA ASP A 212 4.65 -8.06 37.23
C ASP A 212 3.13 -8.14 37.12
N THR A 213 2.46 -6.99 37.20
CA THR A 213 1.00 -6.87 37.16
C THR A 213 0.47 -6.52 35.77
N THR A 214 1.35 -6.08 34.85
CA THR A 214 0.96 -5.79 33.46
C THR A 214 0.77 -7.07 32.65
N GLY A 215 -0.28 -7.06 31.83
CA GLY A 215 -0.49 -8.08 30.80
C GLY A 215 0.59 -8.07 29.73
N LEU A 216 0.59 -9.12 28.92
CA LEU A 216 1.47 -9.21 27.76
C LEU A 216 1.01 -8.23 26.68
N ARG A 217 1.99 -7.79 25.90
CA ARG A 217 1.84 -6.94 24.72
C ARG A 217 2.36 -7.67 23.49
N LEU A 218 1.85 -7.28 22.33
CA LEU A 218 2.37 -7.76 21.06
C LEU A 218 3.83 -7.31 20.91
N TYR A 219 4.62 -8.08 20.16
CA TYR A 219 6.00 -7.71 19.87
C TYR A 219 6.08 -6.49 18.94
N SER A 220 5.11 -6.33 18.04
CA SER A 220 5.00 -5.17 17.16
C SER A 220 4.73 -3.84 17.85
N GLU A 221 4.23 -3.84 19.10
CA GLU A 221 3.92 -2.61 19.83
C GLU A 221 5.17 -1.76 20.07
N GLY A 222 5.42 -0.82 19.16
CA GLY A 222 6.62 0.04 19.15
C GLY A 222 7.81 -0.50 18.36
N ALA A 223 7.65 -1.60 17.61
CA ALA A 223 8.73 -2.23 16.84
C ALA A 223 9.20 -1.39 15.65
N PHE A 224 8.28 -0.66 15.00
CA PHE A 224 8.69 0.34 14.01
C PHE A 224 9.15 1.60 14.73
N LYS A 225 10.45 1.85 14.65
CA LYS A 225 11.06 3.10 15.10
C LYS A 225 10.33 4.24 14.39
N ARG A 226 9.68 5.13 15.17
CA ARG A 226 9.31 6.45 14.64
C ARG A 226 10.61 7.11 14.17
N PHE A 227 10.62 7.74 13.00
CA PHE A 227 11.79 8.51 12.55
C PHE A 227 12.28 9.43 13.65
N ASP A 228 13.60 9.61 13.72
CA ASP A 228 14.25 10.47 14.72
C ASP A 228 13.96 11.93 14.34
N ALA A 229 12.69 12.31 14.49
CA ALA A 229 12.26 13.69 14.40
C ALA A 229 13.10 14.50 15.39
N PRO A 230 13.55 15.71 15.02
CA PRO A 230 13.95 16.70 16.00
C PRO A 230 12.83 16.73 17.06
N ARG A 231 13.17 16.87 18.34
CA ARG A 231 12.16 16.98 19.44
C ARG A 231 11.41 18.33 19.36
N SER A 232 10.90 18.67 18.18
CA SER A 232 10.68 20.01 17.61
C SER A 232 9.79 20.89 18.48
N LYS A 233 10.15 22.17 18.57
CA LYS A 233 9.39 23.21 19.28
C LYS A 233 8.22 23.80 18.47
N LYS A 234 8.10 23.50 17.16
CA LYS A 234 6.93 23.85 16.29
C LYS A 234 6.76 22.84 15.16
N VAL A 235 5.51 22.49 14.83
CA VAL A 235 5.13 21.62 13.72
C VAL A 235 3.91 22.21 13.02
N ASP A 236 3.94 22.25 11.69
CA ASP A 236 2.79 22.65 10.87
C ASP A 236 2.25 21.43 10.08
N TYR A 237 0.93 21.28 10.01
CA TYR A 237 0.26 20.18 9.32
C TYR A 237 -0.62 20.67 8.17
N VAL A 238 -0.68 19.87 7.11
CA VAL A 238 -1.67 19.96 6.04
C VAL A 238 -2.44 18.64 6.02
N TYR A 239 -3.75 18.76 5.86
CA TYR A 239 -4.69 17.65 5.88
C TYR A 239 -5.33 17.48 4.49
N ASP A 240 -5.72 16.25 4.16
CA ASP A 240 -6.59 15.97 3.03
C ASP A 240 -8.06 16.32 3.34
N GLU A 241 -8.94 16.09 2.38
CA GLU A 241 -10.38 16.37 2.51
C GLU A 241 -11.09 15.57 3.61
N TYR A 242 -10.50 14.44 4.03
CA TYR A 242 -10.99 13.61 5.12
C TYR A 242 -10.39 13.95 6.48
N GLY A 243 -9.52 14.97 6.55
CA GLY A 243 -8.90 15.39 7.80
C GLY A 243 -7.73 14.50 8.25
N ASN A 244 -7.18 13.67 7.37
CA ASN A 244 -5.94 12.96 7.63
C ASN A 244 -4.75 13.83 7.21
N TRP A 245 -3.74 13.94 8.07
CA TRP A 245 -2.56 14.74 7.71
C TRP A 245 -1.79 14.05 6.57
N VAL A 246 -1.49 14.82 5.53
CA VAL A 246 -0.76 14.40 4.33
C VAL A 246 0.59 15.09 4.19
N ARG A 247 0.81 16.19 4.92
CA ARG A 247 2.11 16.84 5.01
C ARG A 247 2.31 17.38 6.42
N ARG A 248 3.50 17.15 6.96
CA ARG A 248 3.97 17.69 8.24
C ARG A 248 5.30 18.40 7.98
N THR A 249 5.42 19.65 8.41
CA THR A 249 6.66 20.42 8.29
C THR A 249 7.22 20.66 9.68
N GLU A 250 8.46 20.24 9.89
CA GLU A 250 9.12 20.22 11.19
C GLU A 250 10.24 21.25 11.24
N TYR A 251 10.22 22.07 12.30
CA TYR A 251 11.10 23.21 12.45
C TYR A 251 12.17 22.95 13.50
N ASN A 252 13.40 23.29 13.16
CA ASN A 252 14.54 23.35 14.07
C ASN A 252 15.10 24.78 14.05
N GLY A 253 14.50 25.65 14.87
CA GLY A 253 14.70 27.10 14.79
C GLY A 253 13.66 27.77 13.88
N VAL A 254 14.09 28.79 13.12
CA VAL A 254 13.21 29.59 12.25
C VAL A 254 12.87 28.87 10.94
N ASN A 255 13.79 28.03 10.46
CA ASN A 255 13.64 27.32 9.20
C ASN A 255 13.18 25.87 9.44
N PRO A 256 12.37 25.31 8.53
CA PRO A 256 12.07 23.89 8.55
C PRO A 256 13.32 23.07 8.22
N GLU A 257 13.47 21.95 8.92
CA GLU A 257 14.54 20.97 8.67
C GLU A 257 14.02 19.82 7.82
N TYR A 258 12.80 19.34 8.13
CA TYR A 258 12.17 18.22 7.45
C TYR A 258 10.76 18.53 6.97
N ILE A 259 10.39 17.91 5.84
CA ILE A 259 9.02 17.82 5.36
C ILE A 259 8.67 16.34 5.26
N VAL A 260 7.72 15.90 6.07
CA VAL A 260 7.21 14.53 6.06
C VAL A 260 5.94 14.52 5.22
N VAL A 261 5.89 13.66 4.22
CA VAL A 261 4.75 13.53 3.31
C VAL A 261 4.10 12.17 3.49
N ARG A 262 2.78 12.16 3.59
CA ARG A 262 1.94 10.97 3.55
C ARG A 262 1.16 10.92 2.24
N THR A 263 1.33 9.85 1.49
CA THR A 263 0.43 9.46 0.41
C THR A 263 -0.52 8.42 0.97
N ILE A 264 -1.81 8.74 1.06
CA ILE A 264 -2.85 7.88 1.61
C ILE A 264 -3.70 7.38 0.45
N LYS A 265 -4.00 6.09 0.44
CA LYS A 265 -4.96 5.47 -0.46
C LYS A 265 -6.19 5.08 0.34
N TYR A 266 -7.35 5.50 -0.13
CA TYR A 266 -8.63 5.17 0.48
C TYR A 266 -9.40 4.15 -0.36
N ALA A 267 -10.18 3.31 0.31
CA ALA A 267 -11.10 2.37 -0.32
C ALA A 267 -12.13 3.13 -1.16
N GLY A 268 -12.34 2.69 -2.40
CA GLY A 268 -13.33 3.27 -3.30
C GLY A 268 -12.95 4.59 -3.99
N GLU A 269 -11.77 5.16 -3.68
CA GLU A 269 -11.27 6.32 -4.42
C GLU A 269 -10.64 5.95 -5.75
N GLU A 270 -9.93 4.82 -5.80
CA GLU A 270 -9.42 4.29 -7.06
C GLU A 270 -10.61 3.93 -7.96
N ASN A 271 -10.66 4.58 -9.11
CA ASN A 271 -11.68 4.36 -10.12
C ASN A 271 -11.07 4.51 -11.50
N ASP A 272 -11.72 3.93 -12.50
CA ASP A 272 -11.21 3.85 -13.87
C ASP A 272 -10.90 5.23 -14.50
N ARG A 273 -11.47 6.34 -14.01
CA ARG A 273 -11.10 7.70 -14.49
C ARG A 273 -9.71 8.11 -14.04
N MET A 274 -9.29 7.73 -12.84
CA MET A 274 -7.98 8.07 -12.30
C MET A 274 -6.86 7.35 -13.05
N ASP A 275 -7.11 6.12 -13.52
CA ASP A 275 -6.16 5.36 -14.35
C ASP A 275 -5.84 6.06 -15.68
N LEU A 276 -6.79 6.87 -16.17
CA LEU A 276 -6.64 7.69 -17.37
C LEU A 276 -6.17 9.13 -17.06
N ALA A 277 -5.86 9.43 -15.80
CA ALA A 277 -5.50 10.74 -15.28
C ALA A 277 -6.52 11.83 -15.65
N LEU A 278 -7.82 11.49 -15.64
CA LEU A 278 -8.90 12.42 -15.96
C LEU A 278 -9.26 13.29 -14.75
N ILE A 279 -9.47 14.58 -15.00
CA ILE A 279 -9.79 15.59 -13.99
C ILE A 279 -11.28 15.90 -14.03
N GLY A 280 -11.90 15.97 -12.85
CA GLY A 280 -13.32 16.27 -12.69
C GLY A 280 -14.23 15.06 -12.93
N LYS A 281 -15.55 15.28 -12.83
CA LYS A 281 -16.56 14.23 -12.95
C LYS A 281 -16.85 13.89 -14.41
N VAL A 282 -15.84 13.38 -15.12
CA VAL A 282 -15.98 12.93 -16.51
C VAL A 282 -17.02 11.81 -16.58
N LYS A 283 -18.01 11.97 -17.46
CA LYS A 283 -19.04 11.00 -17.80
C LYS A 283 -18.62 10.14 -19.00
N SER A 284 -17.95 10.74 -19.97
CA SER A 284 -17.34 10.00 -21.07
C SER A 284 -16.14 10.73 -21.65
N VAL A 285 -15.21 9.97 -22.22
CA VAL A 285 -14.09 10.48 -23.02
C VAL A 285 -13.98 9.67 -24.29
N ARG A 286 -13.86 10.36 -25.43
CA ARG A 286 -13.55 9.76 -26.73
C ARG A 286 -12.19 10.23 -27.19
N GLN A 287 -11.29 9.33 -27.56
CA GLN A 287 -10.02 9.66 -28.20
C GLN A 287 -10.03 9.28 -29.68
N THR A 288 -9.49 10.18 -30.50
CA THR A 288 -9.30 9.96 -31.94
C THR A 288 -7.86 10.31 -32.31
N SER A 289 -7.18 9.41 -33.04
CA SER A 289 -5.81 9.62 -33.52
C SER A 289 -5.77 9.86 -35.04
N TYR A 290 -4.80 10.65 -35.47
CA TYR A 290 -4.53 10.97 -36.86
C TYR A 290 -3.02 10.97 -37.10
N VAL A 291 -2.63 10.66 -38.33
CA VAL A 291 -1.30 11.03 -38.83
C VAL A 291 -1.19 12.55 -38.81
N ALA A 292 -0.11 13.10 -38.26
CA ALA A 292 0.10 14.54 -38.25
C ALA A 292 0.68 15.01 -39.60
N VAL A 293 0.11 16.07 -40.19
CA VAL A 293 0.57 16.63 -41.47
C VAL A 293 1.12 18.05 -41.25
N PRO A 294 2.45 18.25 -41.30
CA PRO A 294 3.04 19.58 -41.19
C PRO A 294 2.62 20.48 -42.36
N LYS A 295 2.17 21.71 -42.08
CA LYS A 295 1.75 22.70 -43.10
C LYS A 295 2.63 23.95 -43.15
N GLY A 296 3.62 24.02 -42.27
CA GLY A 296 4.50 25.17 -42.08
C GLY A 296 4.85 25.35 -40.60
N PRO A 297 5.63 26.39 -40.25
CA PRO A 297 6.05 26.63 -38.88
C PRO A 297 4.86 26.71 -37.91
N GLY A 298 4.75 25.73 -37.00
CA GLY A 298 3.72 25.70 -35.95
C GLY A 298 2.31 25.28 -36.39
N SER A 299 2.06 25.04 -37.69
CA SER A 299 0.75 24.59 -38.19
C SER A 299 0.77 23.11 -38.56
N ILE A 300 -0.22 22.37 -38.04
CA ILE A 300 -0.31 20.91 -38.15
C ILE A 300 -1.77 20.55 -38.44
N ASP A 301 -1.99 19.97 -39.62
CA ASP A 301 -3.28 19.45 -40.04
C ASP A 301 -3.45 17.98 -39.63
N LYS A 302 -4.71 17.53 -39.61
CA LYS A 302 -5.07 16.14 -39.42
C LYS A 302 -4.95 15.41 -40.76
N GLY A 303 -4.15 14.35 -40.80
CA GLY A 303 -4.11 13.41 -41.90
C GLY A 303 -5.15 12.31 -41.75
N GLU A 304 -4.81 11.12 -42.23
CA GLU A 304 -5.65 9.94 -42.11
C GLU A 304 -5.83 9.51 -40.64
N LYS A 305 -6.99 8.93 -40.35
CA LYS A 305 -7.25 8.29 -39.05
C LYS A 305 -6.34 7.08 -38.92
N MET A 306 -5.39 7.17 -37.98
CA MET A 306 -4.45 6.10 -37.69
C MET A 306 -4.01 6.19 -36.23
N GLY A 307 -3.97 5.07 -35.53
CA GLY A 307 -3.47 4.98 -34.16
C GLY A 307 -4.53 4.60 -33.13
N LYS A 308 -4.59 5.33 -32.01
CA LYS A 308 -5.35 4.93 -30.82
C LYS A 308 -6.73 5.59 -30.76
N PHE A 309 -7.77 4.76 -30.86
CA PHE A 309 -9.16 5.16 -30.76
C PHE A 309 -9.83 4.41 -29.60
N PHE A 310 -10.59 5.14 -28.78
CA PHE A 310 -11.44 4.53 -27.75
C PHE A 310 -12.54 5.49 -27.34
N THR A 311 -13.63 4.93 -26.82
CA THR A 311 -14.62 5.68 -26.05
C THR A 311 -14.80 4.98 -24.70
N PHE A 312 -14.60 5.72 -23.61
CA PHE A 312 -14.93 5.25 -22.27
C PHE A 312 -16.15 6.00 -21.74
N HIS A 313 -17.03 5.27 -21.07
CA HIS A 313 -18.13 5.82 -20.30
C HIS A 313 -17.96 5.45 -18.83
N PHE A 314 -18.30 6.38 -17.95
CA PHE A 314 -18.17 6.22 -16.51
C PHE A 314 -19.49 6.52 -15.80
N ASP A 315 -19.73 5.84 -14.69
CA ASP A 315 -20.78 6.24 -13.74
C ASP A 315 -20.37 7.48 -12.92
N ARG A 316 -21.25 7.94 -12.01
CA ARG A 316 -20.96 9.12 -11.17
C ARG A 316 -19.78 8.89 -10.22
N SER A 317 -19.58 7.65 -9.78
CA SER A 317 -18.46 7.23 -8.92
C SER A 317 -17.14 7.14 -9.70
N GLY A 318 -17.19 7.14 -11.03
CA GLY A 318 -16.01 7.09 -11.90
C GLY A 318 -15.63 5.68 -12.35
N ARG A 319 -16.47 4.69 -12.10
CA ARG A 319 -16.29 3.33 -12.58
C ARG A 319 -16.68 3.25 -14.05
N LYS A 320 -15.89 2.55 -14.86
CA LYS A 320 -16.10 2.40 -16.29
C LYS A 320 -17.29 1.50 -16.55
N THR A 321 -18.37 2.02 -17.11
CA THR A 321 -19.58 1.25 -17.43
C THR A 321 -19.57 0.69 -18.84
N ARG A 322 -18.83 1.32 -19.75
CA ARG A 322 -18.72 0.89 -21.15
C ARG A 322 -17.41 1.32 -21.80
N LEU A 323 -16.88 0.45 -22.66
CA LEU A 323 -15.75 0.68 -23.54
C LEU A 323 -16.16 0.39 -24.99
N GLU A 324 -15.80 1.26 -25.92
CA GLU A 324 -15.95 1.03 -27.35
C GLU A 324 -14.59 0.71 -27.99
N HIS A 325 -14.51 -0.44 -28.66
CA HIS A 325 -13.31 -0.94 -29.32
C HIS A 325 -13.29 -0.53 -30.78
N PHE A 326 -12.16 -0.07 -31.26
CA PHE A 326 -11.99 0.41 -32.62
C PHE A 326 -10.76 -0.25 -33.26
N SER A 327 -10.79 -0.37 -34.59
CA SER A 327 -9.59 -0.69 -35.36
C SER A 327 -8.56 0.44 -35.29
N GLU A 328 -7.34 0.16 -35.77
CA GLU A 328 -6.29 1.18 -35.92
C GLU A 328 -6.66 2.32 -36.89
N THR A 329 -7.70 2.14 -37.70
CA THR A 329 -8.26 3.17 -38.62
C THR A 329 -9.51 3.86 -38.06
N GLY A 330 -9.89 3.53 -36.83
CA GLY A 330 -11.01 4.17 -36.12
C GLY A 330 -12.39 3.61 -36.46
N VAL A 331 -12.48 2.39 -36.99
CA VAL A 331 -13.76 1.70 -37.27
C VAL A 331 -14.19 0.90 -36.04
N LEU A 332 -15.42 1.11 -35.56
CA LEU A 332 -15.97 0.41 -34.40
C LEU A 332 -16.03 -1.10 -34.65
N GLN A 333 -15.38 -1.88 -33.78
CA GLN A 333 -15.34 -3.34 -33.84
C GLN A 333 -16.33 -3.97 -32.86
N GLY A 334 -16.61 -3.31 -31.74
CA GLY A 334 -17.48 -3.83 -30.71
C GLY A 334 -17.50 -2.97 -29.46
N ILE A 335 -18.20 -3.44 -28.44
CA ILE A 335 -18.28 -2.78 -27.14
C ILE A 335 -18.09 -3.79 -26.01
N THR A 336 -17.56 -3.32 -24.89
CA THR A 336 -17.59 -4.04 -23.61
C THR A 336 -18.45 -3.25 -22.63
N GLU A 337 -19.41 -3.91 -22.02
CA GLU A 337 -20.23 -3.38 -20.93
C GLU A 337 -19.79 -4.00 -19.60
N TYR A 338 -19.78 -3.21 -18.52
CA TYR A 338 -19.28 -3.63 -17.22
C TYR A 338 -20.40 -3.62 -16.18
N GLU A 339 -20.51 -4.71 -15.43
CA GLU A 339 -21.37 -4.83 -14.26
C GLU A 339 -20.54 -4.98 -12.99
N TYR A 340 -21.08 -4.50 -11.87
CA TYR A 340 -20.39 -4.46 -10.59
C TYR A 340 -21.19 -5.16 -9.50
N ASP A 341 -20.49 -5.83 -8.59
CA ASP A 341 -21.08 -6.38 -7.38
C ASP A 341 -21.38 -5.28 -6.33
N VAL A 342 -21.95 -5.69 -5.20
CA VAL A 342 -22.31 -4.79 -4.09
C VAL A 342 -21.11 -4.13 -3.42
N ASP A 343 -19.93 -4.75 -3.51
CA ASP A 343 -18.66 -4.24 -2.98
C ASP A 343 -17.97 -3.31 -3.99
N GLY A 344 -18.55 -3.16 -5.19
CA GLY A 344 -18.04 -2.30 -6.24
C GLY A 344 -16.96 -2.93 -7.11
N ASN A 345 -16.73 -4.24 -7.01
CA ASN A 345 -15.81 -4.97 -7.90
C ASN A 345 -16.51 -5.34 -9.20
N VAL A 346 -15.77 -5.46 -10.30
CA VAL A 346 -16.32 -5.92 -11.59
C VAL A 346 -16.84 -7.35 -11.44
N SER A 347 -18.14 -7.57 -11.58
CA SER A 347 -18.73 -8.91 -11.55
C SER A 347 -18.77 -9.55 -12.94
N LYS A 348 -19.04 -8.74 -13.98
CA LYS A 348 -19.15 -9.18 -15.37
C LYS A 348 -18.61 -8.17 -16.36
N GLU A 349 -18.06 -8.69 -17.46
CA GLU A 349 -17.81 -7.95 -18.69
C GLU A 349 -18.58 -8.63 -19.82
N ILE A 350 -19.38 -7.86 -20.56
CA ILE A 350 -20.18 -8.36 -21.69
C ILE A 350 -19.59 -7.79 -22.96
N ASN A 351 -18.94 -8.65 -23.76
CA ASN A 351 -18.36 -8.27 -25.03
C ASN A 351 -19.37 -8.48 -26.15
N ARG A 352 -19.59 -7.44 -26.95
CA ARG A 352 -20.52 -7.45 -28.08
C ARG A 352 -19.81 -7.04 -29.35
N LEU A 353 -20.17 -7.68 -30.45
CA LEU A 353 -19.77 -7.28 -31.78
C LEU A 353 -20.40 -5.93 -32.15
N SER A 354 -19.88 -5.27 -33.19
CA SER A 354 -20.44 -4.01 -33.70
C SER A 354 -21.92 -4.09 -34.09
N GLY A 355 -22.42 -5.28 -34.45
CA GLY A 355 -23.83 -5.56 -34.72
C GLY A 355 -24.72 -5.65 -33.47
N GLY A 356 -24.16 -5.66 -32.26
CA GLY A 356 -24.86 -5.72 -30.98
C GLY A 356 -25.00 -7.12 -30.37
N ASP A 357 -24.73 -8.17 -31.16
CA ASP A 357 -24.73 -9.54 -30.71
C ASP A 357 -23.65 -9.78 -29.65
N VAL A 358 -23.98 -10.55 -28.61
CA VAL A 358 -23.02 -10.96 -27.59
C VAL A 358 -21.99 -11.89 -28.23
N GLU A 359 -20.72 -11.53 -28.11
CA GLU A 359 -19.59 -12.34 -28.55
C GLU A 359 -19.16 -13.31 -27.43
N ASN A 360 -19.09 -12.82 -26.20
CA ASN A 360 -18.76 -13.60 -25.01
C ASN A 360 -19.06 -12.79 -23.73
N VAL A 361 -19.06 -13.48 -22.60
CA VAL A 361 -19.19 -12.89 -21.26
C VAL A 361 -18.03 -13.35 -20.39
N MET A 362 -17.37 -12.42 -19.70
CA MET A 362 -16.39 -12.74 -18.68
C MET A 362 -16.99 -12.55 -17.29
N GLU A 363 -17.06 -13.61 -16.48
CA GLU A 363 -17.51 -13.55 -15.09
C GLU A 363 -16.34 -13.58 -14.11
N TRP A 364 -16.40 -12.75 -13.09
CA TRP A 364 -15.32 -12.55 -12.12
C TRP A 364 -15.79 -13.00 -10.73
N LYS A 365 -14.91 -13.67 -9.98
CA LYS A 365 -15.19 -14.15 -8.61
C LYS A 365 -14.06 -13.79 -7.67
N TYR A 366 -14.40 -13.23 -6.53
CA TYR A 366 -13.46 -12.72 -5.53
C TYR A 366 -13.46 -13.56 -4.24
N ASN A 367 -12.39 -13.49 -3.47
CA ASN A 367 -12.37 -14.00 -2.09
C ASN A 367 -12.94 -12.96 -1.10
N GLN A 368 -13.03 -13.34 0.18
CA GLN A 368 -13.52 -12.44 1.22
C GLN A 368 -12.66 -11.17 1.43
N ALA A 369 -11.41 -11.16 0.97
CA ALA A 369 -10.53 -10.00 1.02
C ALA A 369 -10.68 -9.07 -0.20
N GLY A 370 -11.60 -9.36 -1.13
CA GLY A 370 -11.79 -8.58 -2.36
C GLY A 370 -10.76 -8.87 -3.44
N GLN A 371 -9.95 -9.93 -3.30
CA GLN A 371 -8.97 -10.31 -4.30
C GLN A 371 -9.62 -11.25 -5.32
N LEU A 372 -9.38 -10.99 -6.61
CA LEU A 372 -9.88 -11.82 -7.69
C LEU A 372 -9.34 -13.25 -7.55
N ARG A 373 -10.19 -14.26 -7.62
CA ARG A 373 -9.78 -15.67 -7.54
C ARG A 373 -9.94 -16.40 -8.85
N ASN A 374 -11.02 -16.10 -9.56
CA ASN A 374 -11.32 -16.75 -10.83
C ASN A 374 -11.90 -15.75 -11.82
N LYS A 375 -11.55 -15.94 -13.08
CA LYS A 375 -12.28 -15.42 -14.23
C LYS A 375 -12.81 -16.58 -15.06
N VAL A 376 -14.00 -16.46 -15.62
CA VAL A 376 -14.58 -17.48 -16.50
C VAL A 376 -15.08 -16.78 -17.76
N LEU A 377 -14.50 -17.15 -18.90
CA LEU A 377 -14.95 -16.71 -20.21
C LEU A 377 -16.03 -17.67 -20.71
N ILE A 378 -17.18 -17.13 -21.08
CA ILE A 378 -18.39 -17.88 -21.43
C ILE A 378 -18.81 -17.49 -22.85
N SER A 379 -19.15 -18.49 -23.67
CA SER A 379 -19.66 -18.29 -25.03
C SER A 379 -21.06 -17.67 -25.02
N PRO A 380 -21.57 -17.17 -26.15
CA PRO A 380 -22.94 -16.66 -26.25
C PRO A 380 -24.01 -17.71 -25.91
N LYS A 381 -23.65 -19.01 -26.01
CA LYS A 381 -24.52 -20.15 -25.68
C LYS A 381 -24.46 -20.54 -24.20
N GLY A 382 -23.66 -19.87 -23.38
CA GLY A 382 -23.49 -20.18 -21.97
C GLY A 382 -22.41 -21.23 -21.66
N GLU A 383 -21.61 -21.63 -22.64
CA GLU A 383 -20.56 -22.65 -22.45
C GLU A 383 -19.28 -22.01 -21.93
N THR A 384 -18.63 -22.61 -20.93
CA THR A 384 -17.32 -22.13 -20.47
C THR A 384 -16.25 -22.40 -21.51
N LEU A 385 -15.63 -21.33 -22.02
CA LEU A 385 -14.54 -21.39 -22.99
C LEU A 385 -13.18 -21.44 -22.31
N ARG A 386 -12.98 -20.61 -21.28
CA ARG A 386 -11.72 -20.48 -20.55
C ARG A 386 -11.95 -20.17 -19.08
N LYS A 387 -10.99 -20.54 -18.23
CA LYS A 387 -10.98 -20.21 -16.82
C LYS A 387 -9.60 -19.73 -16.38
N GLY A 388 -9.54 -18.54 -15.81
CA GLY A 388 -8.35 -17.97 -15.16
C GLY A 388 -8.36 -18.23 -13.66
N VAL A 389 -7.21 -18.52 -13.06
CA VAL A 389 -7.00 -18.71 -11.63
C VAL A 389 -5.86 -17.81 -11.16
N PHE A 390 -6.09 -17.06 -10.08
CA PHE A 390 -5.18 -16.02 -9.60
C PHE A 390 -4.68 -16.33 -8.19
N ARG A 391 -3.39 -16.12 -7.95
CA ARG A 391 -2.71 -16.33 -6.66
C ARG A 391 -2.03 -15.06 -6.20
N TYR A 392 -1.98 -14.88 -4.88
CA TYR A 392 -1.52 -13.64 -4.26
C TYR A 392 -0.47 -13.94 -3.19
N ASP A 393 0.45 -13.00 -3.00
CA ASP A 393 1.30 -12.98 -1.81
C ASP A 393 0.54 -12.48 -0.57
N PHE A 394 1.23 -12.48 0.58
CA PHE A 394 0.67 -11.99 1.84
C PHE A 394 0.36 -10.49 1.87
N GLU A 395 0.91 -9.71 0.94
CA GLU A 395 0.64 -8.27 0.80
C GLU A 395 -0.52 -7.99 -0.17
N GLY A 396 -1.12 -9.05 -0.73
CA GLY A 396 -2.22 -8.98 -1.66
C GLY A 396 -1.82 -8.58 -3.07
N ASN A 397 -0.54 -8.71 -3.45
CA ASN A 397 -0.10 -8.55 -4.84
C ASN A 397 -0.34 -9.86 -5.59
N CYS A 398 -0.85 -9.80 -6.83
CA CYS A 398 -1.11 -11.00 -7.64
C CYS A 398 0.21 -11.57 -8.17
N VAL A 399 0.69 -12.67 -7.64
CA VAL A 399 2.01 -13.24 -8.01
C VAL A 399 1.95 -14.27 -9.13
N SER A 400 0.76 -14.81 -9.44
CA SER A 400 0.60 -15.80 -10.50
C SER A 400 -0.81 -15.80 -11.08
N GLU A 401 -0.89 -15.98 -12.39
CA GLU A 401 -2.12 -16.08 -13.18
C GLU A 401 -2.01 -17.27 -14.14
N ILE A 402 -2.96 -18.20 -14.05
CA ILE A 402 -2.99 -19.40 -14.89
C ILE A 402 -4.33 -19.48 -15.60
N TRP A 403 -4.33 -19.67 -16.92
CA TRP A 403 -5.53 -19.92 -17.69
C TRP A 403 -5.61 -21.35 -18.17
N PHE A 404 -6.82 -21.88 -18.14
CA PHE A 404 -7.19 -23.18 -18.66
C PHE A 404 -8.27 -23.03 -19.72
N ALA A 405 -8.25 -23.89 -20.72
CA ALA A 405 -9.35 -24.04 -21.66
C ALA A 405 -10.45 -24.96 -21.11
N GLN A 406 -11.53 -25.13 -21.87
CA GLN A 406 -12.72 -25.87 -21.46
C GLN A 406 -12.42 -27.31 -21.01
N GLY A 407 -11.45 -28.00 -21.65
CA GLY A 407 -11.05 -29.37 -21.31
C GLY A 407 -10.15 -29.48 -20.08
N GLY A 408 -9.78 -28.35 -19.46
CA GLY A 408 -8.90 -28.28 -18.30
C GLY A 408 -7.40 -28.22 -18.65
N GLU A 409 -7.05 -28.24 -19.93
CA GLU A 409 -5.69 -28.02 -20.41
C GLU A 409 -5.25 -26.58 -20.12
N LYS A 410 -4.01 -26.43 -19.64
CA LYS A 410 -3.40 -25.11 -19.41
C LYS A 410 -3.12 -24.45 -20.74
N ILE A 411 -3.54 -23.19 -20.90
CA ILE A 411 -3.32 -22.39 -22.11
C ILE A 411 -2.30 -21.27 -21.90
N SER A 412 -2.20 -20.74 -20.67
CA SER A 412 -1.18 -19.75 -20.33
C SER A 412 -0.87 -19.74 -18.84
N GLU A 413 0.34 -19.28 -18.52
CA GLU A 413 0.81 -19.11 -17.15
C GLU A 413 1.75 -17.92 -17.09
N PHE A 414 1.47 -17.03 -16.15
CA PHE A 414 2.22 -15.81 -15.90
C PHE A 414 2.62 -15.75 -14.43
N ASP A 415 3.83 -15.27 -14.19
CA ASP A 415 4.33 -14.95 -12.86
C ASP A 415 4.67 -13.46 -12.78
N TYR A 416 4.39 -12.86 -11.63
CA TYR A 416 4.61 -11.43 -11.41
C TYR A 416 5.54 -11.20 -10.23
N GLN A 417 6.38 -10.18 -10.37
CA GLN A 417 7.25 -9.70 -9.30
C GLN A 417 6.96 -8.24 -9.02
N TYR A 418 7.19 -7.85 -7.77
CA TYR A 418 6.89 -6.53 -7.26
C TYR A 418 8.11 -5.95 -6.53
N ASP A 419 8.27 -4.64 -6.61
CA ASP A 419 9.21 -3.93 -5.77
C ASP A 419 8.71 -3.83 -4.31
N PRO A 420 9.54 -3.34 -3.37
CA PRO A 420 9.12 -3.15 -1.98
C PRO A 420 7.97 -2.14 -1.77
N TYR A 421 7.59 -1.35 -2.79
CA TYR A 421 6.43 -0.46 -2.77
C TYR A 421 5.13 -1.16 -3.22
N GLY A 422 5.22 -2.43 -3.65
CA GLY A 422 4.10 -3.18 -4.22
C GLY A 422 3.81 -2.83 -5.68
N GLN A 423 4.76 -2.24 -6.39
CA GLN A 423 4.63 -1.93 -7.82
C GLN A 423 5.17 -3.08 -8.65
N GLN A 424 4.43 -3.49 -9.68
CA GLN A 424 4.82 -4.63 -10.51
C GLN A 424 6.08 -4.30 -11.33
N THR A 425 7.18 -4.99 -11.06
CA THR A 425 8.47 -4.82 -11.75
C THR A 425 8.67 -5.84 -12.87
N VAL A 426 8.05 -7.02 -12.76
CA VAL A 426 8.18 -8.08 -13.77
C VAL A 426 6.82 -8.73 -14.03
N LYS A 427 6.54 -9.00 -15.31
CA LYS A 427 5.62 -10.04 -15.79
C LYS A 427 6.46 -11.04 -16.57
N GLN A 428 6.54 -12.26 -16.08
CA GLN A 428 7.15 -13.36 -16.78
C GLN A 428 6.06 -14.22 -17.43
N VAL A 429 6.34 -14.70 -18.64
CA VAL A 429 5.46 -15.61 -19.36
C VAL A 429 6.09 -17.00 -19.28
N LEU A 430 5.51 -17.86 -18.46
CA LEU A 430 6.00 -19.22 -18.23
C LEU A 430 5.43 -20.21 -19.25
N PHE A 431 4.20 -19.96 -19.69
CA PHE A 431 3.53 -20.75 -20.70
C PHE A 431 2.61 -19.85 -21.54
N ALA A 432 2.64 -20.03 -22.86
CA ALA A 432 1.78 -19.35 -23.81
C ALA A 432 1.45 -20.30 -24.98
N PRO A 433 0.31 -20.11 -25.67
CA PRO A 433 -0.01 -20.90 -26.86
C PRO A 433 1.06 -20.75 -27.95
N GLU A 434 1.43 -21.86 -28.59
CA GLU A 434 2.44 -21.85 -29.66
C GLU A 434 1.98 -20.98 -30.85
N GLY A 435 2.91 -20.21 -31.42
CA GLY A 435 2.63 -19.33 -32.56
C GLY A 435 1.80 -18.08 -32.24
N THR A 436 1.49 -17.80 -30.97
CA THR A 436 0.82 -16.55 -30.59
C THR A 436 1.76 -15.36 -30.72
N SER A 437 1.28 -14.31 -31.38
CA SER A 437 1.93 -13.00 -31.48
C SER A 437 1.19 -11.93 -30.66
N ASP A 438 0.28 -12.36 -29.79
CA ASP A 438 -0.53 -11.47 -28.98
C ASP A 438 0.35 -10.83 -27.89
N VAL A 439 0.28 -9.51 -27.79
CA VAL A 439 1.04 -8.68 -26.84
C VAL A 439 0.78 -9.08 -25.39
N ASP A 440 -0.35 -9.74 -25.12
CA ASP A 440 -0.68 -10.28 -23.81
C ASP A 440 0.24 -11.44 -23.39
N TYR A 441 1.00 -12.05 -24.31
CA TYR A 441 2.00 -13.09 -24.01
C TYR A 441 3.44 -12.59 -24.09
N GLU A 442 3.65 -11.28 -23.96
CA GLU A 442 4.99 -10.72 -23.88
C GLU A 442 5.43 -10.53 -22.41
N PRO A 443 6.68 -10.91 -22.08
CA PRO A 443 7.23 -10.59 -20.79
C PRO A 443 7.48 -9.08 -20.70
N VAL A 444 7.35 -8.54 -19.49
CA VAL A 444 7.50 -7.11 -19.22
C VAL A 444 8.43 -6.93 -18.03
N LYS A 445 9.35 -5.98 -18.12
CA LYS A 445 10.15 -5.47 -16.99
C LYS A 445 9.92 -3.96 -16.86
N ARG A 446 9.82 -3.44 -15.64
CA ARG A 446 9.56 -2.01 -15.37
C ARG A 446 10.47 -1.45 -14.29
N SER A 447 10.83 -0.19 -14.48
CA SER A 447 11.38 0.69 -13.44
C SER A 447 10.36 1.77 -13.10
N TRP A 448 10.30 2.15 -11.83
CA TRP A 448 9.32 3.12 -11.32
C TRP A 448 10.04 4.29 -10.65
N ASN A 449 9.58 5.51 -10.94
CA ASN A 449 10.06 6.68 -10.22
C ASN A 449 9.45 6.79 -8.81
N SER A 450 9.99 7.70 -7.99
CA SER A 450 9.55 7.91 -6.60
C SER A 450 8.08 8.34 -6.43
N ARG A 451 7.41 8.78 -7.51
CA ARG A 451 5.98 9.11 -7.53
C ARG A 451 5.08 7.93 -7.89
N GLY A 452 5.66 6.75 -8.12
CA GLY A 452 4.94 5.54 -8.46
C GLY A 452 4.47 5.49 -9.91
N ARG A 453 5.27 6.02 -10.84
CA ARG A 453 4.99 5.95 -12.29
C ARG A 453 6.13 5.25 -13.01
N VAL A 454 5.81 4.47 -14.02
CA VAL A 454 6.78 3.76 -14.86
C VAL A 454 7.70 4.76 -15.53
N GLU A 455 9.00 4.74 -15.20
CA GLU A 455 9.98 5.59 -15.89
C GLU A 455 10.62 4.89 -17.08
N GLU A 456 10.71 3.56 -17.02
CA GLU A 456 11.22 2.71 -18.09
C GLU A 456 10.47 1.39 -18.15
N GLU A 457 10.26 0.85 -19.34
CA GLU A 457 9.78 -0.52 -19.51
C GLU A 457 10.43 -1.24 -20.69
N TRP A 458 10.65 -2.55 -20.50
CA TRP A 458 11.16 -3.48 -21.50
C TRP A 458 10.08 -4.52 -21.78
N ILE A 459 9.71 -4.68 -23.04
CA ILE A 459 8.62 -5.57 -23.47
C ILE A 459 9.13 -6.51 -24.55
N GLY A 460 8.82 -7.80 -24.41
CA GLY A 460 9.12 -8.80 -25.43
C GLY A 460 10.25 -9.76 -25.04
N LEU A 461 10.44 -10.78 -25.86
CA LEU A 461 11.44 -11.83 -25.65
C LEU A 461 12.87 -11.28 -25.79
N PRO A 462 13.90 -11.91 -25.17
CA PRO A 462 15.29 -11.45 -25.22
C PRO A 462 15.84 -11.14 -26.62
N GLN A 463 15.31 -11.80 -27.66
CA GLN A 463 15.71 -11.63 -29.07
C GLN A 463 15.15 -10.33 -29.69
N ASN A 464 14.06 -9.79 -29.15
CA ASN A 464 13.30 -8.66 -29.70
C ASN A 464 12.70 -7.79 -28.58
N VAL A 465 13.55 -7.38 -27.63
CA VAL A 465 13.13 -6.53 -26.52
C VAL A 465 12.96 -5.10 -27.01
N ARG A 466 11.77 -4.54 -26.79
CA ARG A 466 11.47 -3.13 -27.00
C ARG A 466 11.65 -2.37 -25.70
N HIS A 467 12.42 -1.28 -25.71
CA HIS A 467 12.65 -0.42 -24.55
C HIS A 467 11.96 0.93 -24.72
N TYR A 468 11.28 1.37 -23.67
CA TYR A 468 10.61 2.65 -23.61
C TYR A 468 11.03 3.41 -22.37
N THR A 469 11.13 4.73 -22.49
CA THR A 469 11.30 5.63 -21.34
C THR A 469 10.20 6.67 -21.29
N TYR A 470 9.88 7.15 -20.09
CA TYR A 470 8.79 8.11 -19.86
C TYR A 470 9.21 9.21 -18.90
N LYS A 471 8.90 10.45 -19.29
CA LYS A 471 8.97 11.64 -18.45
C LYS A 471 7.58 12.22 -18.33
N TYR A 472 7.22 12.63 -17.13
CA TYR A 472 5.87 13.10 -16.81
C TYR A 472 5.86 14.58 -16.49
N ASN A 473 4.77 15.24 -16.86
CA ASN A 473 4.47 16.56 -16.30
C ASN A 473 4.03 16.46 -14.83
N VAL A 474 3.86 17.60 -14.17
CA VAL A 474 3.45 17.67 -12.75
C VAL A 474 2.09 17.01 -12.47
N ARG A 475 1.21 16.95 -13.48
CA ARG A 475 -0.12 16.32 -13.39
C ARG A 475 -0.13 14.82 -13.69
N GLY A 476 0.96 14.27 -14.23
CA GLY A 476 1.05 12.85 -14.60
C GLY A 476 0.76 12.47 -16.03
N GLY A 477 0.53 13.44 -16.90
CA GLY A 477 0.58 13.18 -18.34
C GLY A 477 2.02 12.90 -18.78
N ILE A 478 2.21 11.92 -19.66
CA ILE A 478 3.50 11.64 -20.32
C ILE A 478 3.86 12.84 -21.19
N LEU A 479 4.97 13.51 -20.87
CA LEU A 479 5.47 14.69 -21.56
C LEU A 479 6.45 14.35 -22.69
N SER A 480 7.32 13.38 -22.45
CA SER A 480 8.37 12.97 -23.40
C SER A 480 8.93 11.61 -23.01
N GLY A 481 9.80 11.06 -23.85
CA GLY A 481 10.40 9.75 -23.62
C GLY A 481 11.23 9.29 -24.81
N THR A 482 11.53 8.01 -24.81
CA THR A 482 12.12 7.28 -25.94
C THR A 482 11.27 6.07 -26.27
N GLU A 483 11.32 5.66 -27.53
CA GLU A 483 10.68 4.44 -28.02
C GLU A 483 11.53 3.79 -29.12
N PRO A 484 11.35 2.49 -29.39
CA PRO A 484 12.15 1.81 -30.41
C PRO A 484 11.95 2.45 -31.79
N GLY A 485 13.06 2.79 -32.44
CA GLY A 485 13.05 3.21 -33.83
C GLY A 485 12.67 2.03 -34.74
N LYS A 486 11.97 2.30 -35.84
CA LYS A 486 11.68 1.29 -36.86
C LYS A 486 13.01 0.92 -37.54
N ASP A 487 13.62 -0.18 -37.12
CA ASP A 487 14.92 -0.68 -37.57
C ASP A 487 16.11 0.28 -37.28
N GLN A 488 15.95 1.17 -36.30
CA GLN A 488 16.88 2.24 -35.93
C GLN A 488 17.05 2.32 -34.39
N PRO A 489 18.07 3.03 -33.88
CA PRO A 489 18.17 3.28 -32.44
C PRO A 489 16.91 3.96 -31.89
N ASP A 490 16.73 3.88 -30.57
CA ASP A 490 15.60 4.50 -29.89
C ASP A 490 15.49 5.99 -30.23
N VAL A 491 14.28 6.41 -30.59
CA VAL A 491 13.97 7.78 -30.98
C VAL A 491 13.36 8.53 -29.81
N LYS A 492 13.74 9.81 -29.66
CA LYS A 492 13.18 10.66 -28.62
C LYS A 492 11.88 11.29 -29.11
N TYR A 493 10.84 11.21 -28.29
CA TYR A 493 9.58 11.89 -28.55
C TYR A 493 9.24 12.95 -27.49
N VAL A 494 8.47 13.95 -27.90
CA VAL A 494 7.90 14.99 -27.03
C VAL A 494 6.44 15.22 -27.40
N TYR A 495 5.58 15.36 -26.38
CA TYR A 495 4.20 15.78 -26.56
C TYR A 495 4.02 17.28 -26.29
N LYS A 496 3.26 17.95 -27.15
CA LYS A 496 2.68 19.28 -26.89
C LYS A 496 1.19 19.13 -26.61
N PHE A 497 0.71 19.77 -25.54
CA PHE A 497 -0.66 19.61 -25.02
C PHE A 497 -1.46 20.90 -25.13
N PHE A 498 -2.76 20.76 -25.36
CA PHE A 498 -3.76 21.82 -25.29
C PHE A 498 -4.93 21.30 -24.44
N ASN A 499 -5.25 22.02 -23.36
CA ASN A 499 -6.18 21.55 -22.34
C ASN A 499 -7.53 22.28 -22.38
N ASP A 500 -8.56 21.63 -21.84
CA ASP A 500 -9.82 22.28 -21.48
C ASP A 500 -9.69 23.06 -20.16
N GLU A 501 -10.79 23.70 -19.76
CA GLU A 501 -10.90 24.50 -18.54
C GLU A 501 -10.72 23.66 -17.28
N GLN A 502 -11.05 22.36 -17.32
CA GLN A 502 -10.84 21.43 -16.22
C GLN A 502 -9.38 20.94 -16.15
N GLY A 503 -8.57 21.22 -17.17
CA GLY A 503 -7.17 20.86 -17.26
C GLY A 503 -6.89 19.52 -17.92
N ASN A 504 -7.91 18.86 -18.49
CA ASN A 504 -7.77 17.66 -19.32
C ASN A 504 -7.33 18.05 -20.72
N TRP A 505 -6.42 17.28 -21.33
CA TRP A 505 -5.98 17.61 -22.69
C TRP A 505 -7.09 17.30 -23.70
N LYS A 506 -7.45 18.27 -24.55
CA LYS A 506 -8.36 18.11 -25.69
C LYS A 506 -7.61 17.80 -26.97
N LYS A 507 -6.36 18.23 -27.06
CA LYS A 507 -5.47 17.96 -28.17
C LYS A 507 -4.07 17.72 -27.64
N ARG A 508 -3.40 16.71 -28.20
CA ARG A 508 -1.95 16.57 -28.06
C ARG A 508 -1.34 16.16 -29.37
N VAL A 509 -0.10 16.61 -29.59
CA VAL A 509 0.67 16.25 -30.78
C VAL A 509 2.00 15.68 -30.33
N LYS A 510 2.34 14.49 -30.84
CA LYS A 510 3.62 13.83 -30.65
C LYS A 510 4.60 14.29 -31.72
N PHE A 511 5.79 14.66 -31.30
CA PHE A 511 6.91 15.01 -32.15
C PHE A 511 8.03 13.99 -31.96
N ILE A 512 8.65 13.55 -33.05
CA ILE A 512 9.91 12.80 -33.08
C ILE A 512 10.88 13.66 -33.88
N ASP A 513 12.03 13.99 -33.31
CA ASP A 513 13.04 14.87 -33.93
C ASP A 513 12.43 16.14 -34.56
N ASP A 514 11.62 16.85 -33.75
CA ASP A 514 10.85 18.05 -34.12
C ASP A 514 9.82 17.89 -35.25
N THR A 515 9.67 16.69 -35.80
CA THR A 515 8.66 16.34 -36.80
C THR A 515 7.40 15.85 -36.10
N PRO A 516 6.23 16.49 -36.32
CA PRO A 516 5.00 15.98 -35.76
C PRO A 516 4.60 14.69 -36.48
N VAL A 517 4.36 13.63 -35.71
CA VAL A 517 4.07 12.28 -36.24
C VAL A 517 2.66 11.81 -35.91
N VAL A 518 2.13 12.21 -34.75
CA VAL A 518 0.80 11.80 -34.29
C VAL A 518 0.04 13.01 -33.77
N TYR A 519 -1.19 13.18 -34.25
CA TYR A 519 -2.13 14.19 -33.79
C TYR A 519 -3.30 13.47 -33.10
N GLU A 520 -3.60 13.81 -31.85
CA GLU A 520 -4.67 13.19 -31.08
C GLU A 520 -5.61 14.22 -30.50
N GLU A 521 -6.90 13.89 -30.52
CA GLU A 521 -7.96 14.68 -29.90
C GLU A 521 -8.76 13.87 -28.90
N ARG A 522 -9.24 14.57 -27.87
CA ARG A 522 -10.20 14.06 -26.91
C ARG A 522 -11.42 14.95 -26.79
N GLU A 523 -12.57 14.30 -26.80
CA GLU A 523 -13.88 14.91 -26.52
C GLU A 523 -14.36 14.39 -25.16
N TYR A 524 -14.84 15.30 -24.32
CA TYR A 524 -15.29 14.98 -22.96
C TYR A 524 -16.74 15.38 -22.78
N THR A 525 -17.49 14.54 -22.05
CA THR A 525 -18.75 14.93 -21.43
C THR A 525 -18.59 14.83 -19.93
N TYR A 526 -19.09 15.81 -19.17
CA TYR A 526 -19.04 15.84 -17.72
C TYR A 526 -20.43 15.62 -17.13
N TYR A 527 -20.49 15.14 -15.89
CA TYR A 527 -21.71 15.23 -15.09
C TYR A 527 -21.93 16.67 -14.62
N ASN A 528 -23.18 17.13 -14.69
CA ASN A 528 -23.62 18.38 -14.06
C ASN A 528 -23.53 18.30 -12.53
#